data_AF-A0A970PTL7-F1
#
_entry.id   AF-A0A970PTL7-F1
#
_cell.length_a   1.000
_cell.length_b   1.000
_cell.length_c   1.000
_cell.angle_alpha   90.00
_cell.angle_beta   90.00
_cell.angle_gamma   90.00
#
_symmetry.space_group_name_H-M   'P 1'
#
loop_
_entity.id
_entity.type
_entity.pdbx_description
1 polymer ?
#
loop_
_entity_poly.entity_id
_entity_poly.type
_entity_poly.pdbx_seq_one_letter_code
_entity_poly.pdbx_strand_id
1 'polypeptide(L)' 'MEEMLGMPLDRVLENLSVEDAAKIRVTYTSARKEHPQDVSRTARVVRARDNTICAAYFRDGEPQALEGKK' A
#
# COMPACT_ATOMS: atom_id res chain seq x y z
N MET A 1 -3.29 14.57 1.09
CA MET A 1 -3.43 13.27 0.38
C MET A 1 -2.09 12.58 0.13
N GLU A 2 -0.98 13.32 -0.06
CA GLU A 2 0.39 12.74 -0.09
C GLU A 2 0.85 12.16 1.26
N GLU A 3 0.23 12.55 2.37
CA GLU A 3 0.53 12.05 3.74
C GLU A 3 0.24 10.55 3.92
N MET A 4 -0.50 9.93 3.01
CA MET A 4 -0.84 8.51 3.07
C MET A 4 0.24 7.62 2.45
N LEU A 5 1.21 8.20 1.73
CA LEU A 5 2.28 7.45 1.08
C LEU A 5 3.12 6.69 2.11
N GLY A 6 3.32 5.38 1.85
CA GLY A 6 4.04 4.48 2.74
C GLY A 6 3.21 3.95 3.92
N MET A 7 2.01 4.48 4.18
CA MET A 7 1.14 3.95 5.22
C MET A 7 0.59 2.57 4.82
N PRO A 8 0.41 1.64 5.78
CA PRO A 8 -0.34 0.41 5.56
C PRO A 8 -1.74 0.73 5.03
N LEU A 9 -2.14 0.03 3.98
CA LEU A 9 -3.46 0.19 3.37
C LEU A 9 -4.58 -0.06 4.40
N ASP A 10 -4.40 -1.05 5.28
CA ASP A 10 -5.37 -1.38 6.34
C ASP A 10 -5.62 -0.18 7.26
N ARG A 11 -4.53 0.42 7.78
CA ARG A 11 -4.58 1.65 8.60
C ARG A 11 -5.26 2.81 7.88
N VAL A 12 -5.05 2.93 6.57
CA VAL A 12 -5.68 3.96 5.75
C VAL A 12 -7.18 3.74 5.68
N LEU A 13 -7.63 2.51 5.42
CA LEU A 13 -9.04 2.16 5.35
C LEU A 13 -9.74 2.28 6.71
N GLU A 14 -9.06 1.97 7.82
CA GLU A 14 -9.59 2.14 9.18
C GLU A 14 -9.83 3.61 9.57
N ASN A 15 -9.06 4.54 9.01
CA ASN A 15 -9.23 5.98 9.25
C ASN A 15 -10.31 6.62 8.37
N LEU A 16 -10.88 5.87 7.43
CA LEU A 16 -11.91 6.35 6.52
C LEU A 16 -13.29 5.96 7.03
N SER A 17 -14.25 6.86 6.87
CA SER A 17 -15.66 6.55 7.08
C SER A 17 -16.12 5.51 6.06
N VAL A 18 -17.10 4.68 6.42
CA VAL A 18 -17.65 3.63 5.55
C VAL A 18 -18.08 4.16 4.18
N GLU A 19 -18.67 5.36 4.16
CA GLU A 19 -19.11 6.03 2.93
C GLU A 19 -17.96 6.47 2.02
N ASP A 20 -16.82 6.86 2.59
CA ASP A 20 -15.63 7.26 1.83
C ASP A 20 -14.86 6.03 1.35
N ALA A 21 -14.73 5.01 2.21
CA ALA A 21 -14.14 3.73 1.84
C ALA A 21 -14.87 3.08 0.65
N ALA A 22 -16.21 3.18 0.60
CA ALA A 22 -17.02 2.67 -0.51
C ALA A 22 -16.79 3.41 -1.84
N LYS A 23 -16.35 4.67 -1.78
CA LYS A 23 -16.03 5.49 -2.97
C LYS A 23 -14.59 5.27 -3.45
N ILE A 24 -13.74 4.69 -2.60
CA ILE A 24 -12.33 4.51 -2.89
C ILE A 24 -12.08 3.22 -3.67
N ARG A 25 -11.42 3.35 -4.81
CA ARG A 25 -10.96 2.23 -5.62
C ARG A 25 -9.53 1.89 -5.25
N VAL A 26 -9.31 0.72 -4.65
CA VAL A 26 -7.97 0.21 -4.38
C VAL A 26 -7.47 -0.60 -5.58
N THR A 27 -6.26 -0.28 -6.05
CA THR A 27 -5.58 -0.99 -7.13
C THR A 27 -4.20 -1.45 -6.68
N TYR A 28 -3.81 -2.67 -7.04
CA TYR A 28 -2.52 -3.23 -6.67
C TYR A 28 -1.58 -3.19 -7.86
N THR A 29 -0.49 -2.42 -7.77
CA THR A 29 0.38 -2.13 -8.92
C THR A 29 1.43 -3.20 -9.19
N SER A 30 1.85 -3.97 -8.18
CA SER A 30 3.01 -4.88 -8.28
C SER A 30 2.82 -6.23 -7.57
N ALA A 31 1.59 -6.74 -7.50
CA ALA A 31 1.36 -8.05 -6.90
C ALA A 31 1.58 -9.17 -7.94
N ARG A 32 2.67 -9.95 -7.82
CA ARG A 32 2.61 -11.32 -8.39
C ARG A 32 1.57 -12.09 -7.58
N LYS A 33 0.89 -13.08 -8.18
CA LYS A 33 -0.21 -13.85 -7.55
C LYS A 33 0.14 -14.42 -6.16
N GLU A 34 1.42 -14.64 -5.88
CA GLU A 34 1.94 -15.20 -4.62
C GLU A 34 2.11 -14.16 -3.50
N HIS A 35 2.15 -12.86 -3.82
CA HIS A 35 2.41 -11.77 -2.86
C HIS A 35 1.33 -11.57 -1.79
N PRO A 36 0.02 -11.72 -2.06
CA PRO A 36 -1.02 -11.54 -1.02
C PRO A 36 -1.09 -12.67 0.01
N GLN A 37 -0.38 -13.79 -0.20
CA GLN A 37 -0.38 -14.94 0.73
C GLN A 37 0.79 -14.93 1.72
N ASP A 38 1.74 -14.01 1.55
CA ASP A 38 2.95 -13.92 2.37
C ASP A 38 2.64 -13.07 3.62
N VAL A 39 2.52 -13.73 4.78
CA VAL A 39 2.18 -13.09 6.07
C VAL A 39 3.21 -12.06 6.52
N SER A 40 4.43 -12.13 6.00
CA SER A 40 5.48 -11.14 6.24
C SER A 40 5.39 -9.96 5.28
N ARG A 41 4.28 -9.76 4.55
CA ARG A 41 4.11 -8.60 3.65
C ARG A 41 2.89 -7.78 4.01
N THR A 42 3.07 -6.46 3.96
CA THR A 42 2.00 -5.49 4.19
C THR A 42 1.77 -4.66 2.93
N ALA A 43 0.50 -4.52 2.54
CA ALA A 43 0.11 -3.60 1.49
C ALA A 43 0.32 -2.16 1.98
N ARG A 44 1.13 -1.37 1.28
CA ARG A 44 1.36 0.05 1.59
C ARG A 44 0.97 0.92 0.41
N VAL A 45 0.46 2.11 0.70
CA VAL A 45 0.04 3.07 -0.33
C VAL A 45 1.28 3.64 -1.02
N VAL A 46 1.34 3.52 -2.34
CA VAL A 46 2.43 4.06 -3.17
C VAL A 46 2.00 5.26 -4.01
N ARG A 47 0.68 5.44 -4.16
CA ARG A 47 0.08 6.62 -4.79
C ARG A 47 -1.37 6.73 -4.33
N ALA A 48 -1.81 7.93 -3.99
CA ALA A 48 -3.22 8.25 -3.80
C ALA A 48 -3.56 9.42 -4.71
N ARG A 49 -4.60 9.28 -5.53
CA ARG A 49 -5.07 10.35 -6.43
C ARG A 49 -6.58 10.27 -6.59
N ASP A 50 -7.26 11.41 -6.39
CA ASP A 50 -8.71 11.49 -6.41
C ASP A 50 -9.31 10.45 -5.43
N ASN A 51 -10.10 9.51 -5.93
CA ASN A 51 -10.67 8.40 -5.16
C ASN A 51 -9.97 7.06 -5.44
N THR A 52 -8.74 7.07 -5.97
CA THR A 52 -8.00 5.84 -6.26
C THR A 52 -6.76 5.74 -5.38
N ILE A 53 -6.65 4.62 -4.67
CA ILE A 53 -5.46 4.27 -3.89
C ILE A 53 -4.73 3.16 -4.62
N CYS A 54 -3.47 3.41 -4.97
CA CYS A 54 -2.56 2.40 -5.47
C CYS A 54 -1.74 1.86 -4.31
N ALA A 55 -1.84 0.56 -4.06
CA ALA A 55 -1.09 -0.13 -3.02
C ALA A 55 -0.10 -1.15 -3.63
N ALA A 56 1.01 -1.37 -2.94
CA ALA A 56 1.95 -2.43 -3.27
C ALA A 56 2.30 -3.21 -2.00
N TYR A 57 2.51 -4.52 -2.13
CA TYR A 57 2.92 -5.38 -1.02
C TYR A 57 4.44 -5.30 -0.82
N PHE A 58 4.86 -4.82 0.35
CA PHE A 58 6.24 -4.77 0.78
C PHE A 58 6.47 -5.80 1.88
N ARG A 59 7.66 -6.41 1.92
CA ARG A 59 8.05 -7.27 3.06
C ARG A 59 8.20 -6.39 4.31
N ASP A 60 7.62 -6.84 5.41
CA ASP A 60 7.73 -6.24 6.72
C ASP A 60 9.06 -6.65 7.34
N GLY A 61 9.81 -5.67 7.84
CA GLY A 61 11.24 -5.83 8.10
C GLY A 61 12.08 -5.45 6.88
N GLU A 62 12.83 -4.36 7.06
CA GLU A 62 13.87 -3.82 6.18
C GLU A 62 13.38 -3.05 4.95
N PRO A 63 13.48 -1.70 4.94
CA PRO A 63 13.92 -1.06 3.72
C PRO A 63 15.20 -1.78 3.30
N GLN A 64 15.16 -2.56 2.21
CA GLN A 64 16.40 -2.88 1.53
C GLN A 64 17.00 -1.51 1.23
N ALA A 65 18.07 -1.15 1.95
CA ALA A 65 18.95 -0.13 1.48
C ALA A 65 19.21 -0.50 0.02
N LEU A 66 18.87 0.39 -0.89
CA LEU A 66 19.55 0.46 -2.17
C LEU A 66 21.00 0.83 -1.82
N GLU A 67 21.74 -0.11 -1.21
CA GLU A 67 23.18 -0.06 -1.14
C GLU A 67 23.60 0.00 -2.59
N GLY A 68 24.03 1.20 -2.97
CA GLY A 68 24.43 1.52 -4.31
C GLY A 68 25.42 0.46 -4.76
N LYS A 69 25.07 -0.24 -5.84
CA LYS A 69 26.10 -0.76 -6.72
C LYS A 69 26.88 0.46 -7.25
N LYS A 70 27.92 0.84 -6.53
CA LYS A 70 29.08 1.51 -7.10
C LYS A 70 30.18 0.47 -7.27
#